data_AF-A0A0N0H0X4-F1
#
_entry.id   AF-A0A0N0H0X4-F1
#
_cell.length_a   1.000
_cell.length_b   1.000
_cell.length_c   1.000
_cell.angle_alpha   90.00
_cell.angle_beta   90.00
_cell.angle_gamma   90.00
#
_symmetry.space_group_name_H-M   'P 1'
#
loop_
_entity.id
_entity.type
_entity.pdbx_description
1 polymer ?
#
loop_
_entity_poly.entity_id
_entity_poly.type
_entity_poly.pdbx_seq_one_letter_code
_entity_poly.pdbx_strand_id
1 'polypeptide(L)'
;MTDLGARRGHEDEWWRRLYGEAGAGGGAVRDAGASGAADTLDDRVASALRAVGPAGTRASGPRPPAPSPPAPRGEPAPPAAPSLYVPPGQDPVALPAADPAALDALVPDTELDGAAYGSLTLRAASLRGDLARYQGEPRRDALLTARFGTGRDTLILAAVATGRPGAEDSRRAARDACAWIGAAVGRSCTRLAEDIRTDRRDALRSGLQRLTDHSYGRLRARATERGTAPEEYTAALRCLLLPADPECRTRVFFGTGDGGLFRLHDGSWQDLEPAAPNGGFLFRPAAARAGDTLLLCSTGLAEPLREDAGFAARLAAEWGAGPPGLVAFLSAAQSRSTGHAGDRTAVGVWQSWPGG
;
A
#
# COMPACT_ATOMS: atom_id res chain seq x y z
N MET A 1 -20.42 18.57 41.34
CA MET A 1 -19.19 18.89 40.60
C MET A 1 -18.08 17.97 41.07
N THR A 2 -18.09 16.70 40.62
CA THR A 2 -17.03 15.69 40.82
C THR A 2 -17.56 14.35 40.29
N ASP A 3 -17.01 13.85 39.18
CA ASP A 3 -16.91 12.40 38.85
C ASP A 3 -16.14 12.15 37.52
N LEU A 4 -15.84 13.20 36.74
CA LEU A 4 -15.11 13.07 35.48
C LEU A 4 -13.57 13.13 35.62
N GLY A 5 -13.05 13.57 36.78
CA GLY A 5 -11.62 13.64 37.05
C GLY A 5 -11.02 12.32 37.56
N ALA A 6 -11.78 11.53 38.32
CA ALA A 6 -11.29 10.31 38.96
C ALA A 6 -11.14 9.13 37.97
N ARG A 7 -11.98 9.08 36.92
CA ARG A 7 -11.94 8.00 35.91
C ARG A 7 -10.78 8.13 34.92
N ARG A 8 -10.35 9.35 34.60
CA ARG A 8 -9.17 9.57 33.72
C ARG A 8 -7.85 9.26 34.43
N GLY A 9 -7.74 9.56 35.72
CA GLY A 9 -6.53 9.24 36.50
C GLY A 9 -6.28 7.73 36.59
N HIS A 10 -7.34 6.93 36.74
CA HIS A 10 -7.24 5.47 36.85
C HIS A 10 -6.90 4.78 35.52
N GLU A 11 -7.34 5.32 34.37
CA GLU A 11 -6.94 4.82 33.04
C GLU A 11 -5.46 5.12 32.74
N ASP A 12 -4.96 6.31 33.07
CA ASP A 12 -3.55 6.68 32.86
C ASP A 12 -2.59 5.91 33.79
N GLU A 13 -3.02 5.61 35.02
CA GLU A 13 -2.25 4.81 35.98
C GLU A 13 -2.24 3.31 35.60
N TRP A 14 -3.33 2.80 35.03
CA TRP A 14 -3.40 1.46 34.43
C TRP A 14 -2.48 1.33 33.21
N TRP A 15 -2.40 2.36 32.35
CA TRP A 15 -1.46 2.37 31.22
C TRP A 15 0.00 2.46 31.64
N ARG A 16 0.33 3.21 32.71
CA ARG A 16 1.71 3.29 33.24
C ARG A 16 2.17 2.03 33.96
N ARG A 17 1.27 1.27 34.59
CA ARG A 17 1.61 -0.02 35.23
C ARG A 17 1.87 -1.14 34.23
N LEU A 18 1.29 -1.07 33.03
CA LEU A 18 1.48 -2.08 31.98
C LEU A 18 2.81 -1.89 31.21
N TYR A 19 3.40 -0.69 31.26
CA TYR A 19 4.60 -0.32 30.49
C TYR A 19 5.68 0.43 31.31
N GLY A 20 5.65 0.34 32.65
CA GLY A 20 6.61 1.02 33.53
C GLY A 20 7.95 0.31 33.62
N GLU A 21 9.00 0.97 33.12
CA GLU A 21 10.40 0.60 33.18
C GLU A 21 10.90 0.28 34.59
N ALA A 22 11.73 -0.75 34.69
CA ALA A 22 12.50 -1.08 35.89
C ALA A 22 13.93 -0.53 35.77
N GLY A 23 14.25 0.44 36.63
CA GLY A 23 15.59 0.79 37.13
C GLY A 23 16.55 1.51 36.18
N ALA A 24 17.43 2.43 36.58
CA ALA A 24 17.69 3.22 37.79
C ALA A 24 19.03 3.94 37.53
N GLY A 25 19.18 5.16 38.04
CA GLY A 25 20.46 5.89 38.18
C GLY A 25 20.60 7.04 37.18
N GLY A 26 20.49 8.32 37.53
CA GLY A 26 20.90 8.98 38.76
C GLY A 26 22.10 9.89 38.44
N GLY A 27 21.85 11.19 38.29
CA GLY A 27 22.93 12.16 38.04
C GLY A 27 22.41 13.54 37.66
N ALA A 28 22.11 14.36 38.68
CA ALA A 28 21.86 15.78 38.52
C ALA A 28 23.16 16.52 38.17
N VAL A 29 23.13 17.40 37.17
CA VAL A 29 24.04 18.55 37.08
C VAL A 29 23.27 19.77 36.58
N ARG A 30 23.49 20.88 37.28
CA ARG A 30 22.87 22.20 37.12
C ARG A 30 23.54 23.03 36.02
N ASP A 31 22.78 24.02 35.58
CA ASP A 31 23.11 25.25 34.85
C ASP A 31 24.58 25.68 34.73
N ALA A 32 24.93 26.12 33.52
CA ALA A 32 25.93 27.16 33.27
C ALA A 32 25.53 28.02 32.06
N GLY A 33 25.11 29.26 32.34
CA GLY A 33 25.58 30.50 31.68
C GLY A 33 25.32 30.72 30.19
N ALA A 34 24.47 31.72 29.92
CA ALA A 34 24.27 32.36 28.62
C ALA A 34 25.49 33.18 28.14
N SER A 35 25.70 33.26 26.81
CA SER A 35 26.15 34.47 26.08
C SER A 35 26.21 34.21 24.57
N GLY A 36 25.79 35.20 23.76
CA GLY A 36 26.10 35.30 22.33
C GLY A 36 24.87 35.46 21.44
N ALA A 37 24.53 36.71 21.10
CA ALA A 37 23.38 37.13 20.33
C ALA A 37 23.14 36.32 19.03
N ALA A 38 21.87 36.02 18.75
CA ALA A 38 21.42 35.39 17.53
C ALA A 38 21.62 36.33 16.33
N ASP A 39 22.52 35.93 15.43
CA ASP A 39 22.80 36.52 14.13
C ASP A 39 21.52 36.48 13.27
N THR A 40 20.97 37.66 12.95
CA THR A 40 19.69 37.78 12.24
C THR A 40 19.84 37.63 10.74
N LEU A 41 18.82 37.05 10.09
CA LEU A 41 18.83 36.74 8.65
C LEU A 41 19.12 37.96 7.78
N ASP A 42 18.73 39.16 8.23
CA ASP A 42 18.97 40.43 7.54
C ASP A 42 20.46 40.81 7.47
N ASP A 43 21.26 40.44 8.48
CA ASP A 43 22.70 40.75 8.51
C ASP A 43 23.48 39.92 7.47
N ARG A 44 23.01 38.69 7.21
CA ARG A 44 23.57 37.82 6.16
C ARG A 44 23.25 38.31 4.76
N VAL A 45 22.07 38.87 4.55
CA VAL A 45 21.65 39.46 3.27
C VAL A 45 22.42 40.76 2.99
N ALA A 46 22.66 41.58 4.02
CA ALA A 46 23.47 42.81 3.90
C ALA A 46 24.95 42.54 3.60
N SER A 47 25.49 41.38 4.00
CA SER A 47 26.85 40.95 3.65
C SER A 47 26.95 40.47 2.19
N ALA A 48 25.91 39.82 1.67
CA ALA A 48 25.88 39.35 0.28
C ALA A 48 25.76 40.50 -0.73
N LEU A 49 24.99 41.55 -0.40
CA LEU A 49 24.80 42.71 -1.28
C LEU A 49 26.03 43.62 -1.37
N ARG A 50 26.93 43.61 -0.37
CA ARG A 50 28.20 44.35 -0.40
C ARG A 50 29.28 43.69 -1.27
N ALA A 51 29.14 42.41 -1.60
CA ALA A 51 30.07 41.70 -2.49
C ALA A 51 29.83 41.98 -3.98
N VAL A 52 28.73 42.65 -4.34
CA VAL A 52 28.37 42.98 -5.73
C VAL A 52 28.16 44.49 -5.86
N GLY A 53 29.24 45.26 -5.74
CA GLY A 53 29.26 46.68 -6.07
C GLY A 53 29.48 46.93 -7.57
N PRO A 54 28.84 47.94 -8.18
CA PRO A 54 28.98 48.23 -9.61
C PRO A 54 30.33 48.86 -9.93
N ALA A 55 31.05 48.28 -10.89
CA ALA A 55 32.30 48.83 -11.43
C ALA A 55 32.03 49.99 -12.40
N GLY A 56 32.84 51.05 -12.29
CA GLY A 56 32.68 52.33 -12.97
C GLY A 56 32.88 52.33 -14.49
N THR A 57 32.24 53.31 -15.11
CA THR A 57 32.18 53.58 -16.54
C THR A 57 33.52 54.09 -17.08
N ARG A 58 34.21 53.29 -17.91
CA ARG A 58 35.27 53.76 -18.82
C ARG A 58 34.74 53.74 -20.25
N ALA A 59 34.84 54.89 -20.93
CA ALA A 59 34.50 55.06 -22.33
C ALA A 59 35.37 54.16 -23.23
N SER A 60 34.76 53.47 -24.19
CA SER A 60 35.42 52.63 -25.20
C SER A 60 34.81 52.93 -26.58
N GLY A 61 35.66 53.16 -27.59
CA GLY A 61 35.28 53.45 -28.98
C GLY A 61 34.65 52.24 -29.72
N PRO A 62 34.28 52.40 -31.01
CA PRO A 62 33.42 51.45 -31.70
C PRO A 62 34.12 50.12 -31.96
N ARG A 63 33.53 49.05 -31.43
CA ARG A 63 33.94 47.64 -31.62
C ARG A 63 33.18 47.03 -32.81
N PRO A 64 33.82 46.24 -33.70
CA PRO A 64 33.15 45.57 -34.81
C PRO A 64 32.13 44.52 -34.31
N PRO A 65 31.11 44.17 -35.13
CA PRO A 65 30.01 43.32 -34.68
C PRO A 65 30.49 41.91 -34.32
N ALA A 66 30.07 41.44 -33.14
CA ALA A 66 30.32 40.08 -32.68
C ALA A 66 29.40 39.08 -33.42
N PRO A 67 29.85 37.85 -33.68
CA PRO A 67 29.02 36.81 -34.27
C PRO A 67 27.90 36.38 -33.29
N SER A 68 26.74 36.05 -33.84
CA SER A 68 25.55 35.60 -33.10
C SER A 68 25.85 34.36 -32.24
N PRO A 69 25.29 34.25 -31.01
CA PRO A 69 25.48 33.07 -30.19
C PRO A 69 24.81 31.84 -30.86
N PRO A 70 25.39 30.64 -30.73
CA PRO A 70 24.74 29.43 -31.20
C PRO A 70 23.45 29.20 -30.40
N ALA A 71 22.41 28.73 -31.10
CA ALA A 71 21.15 28.34 -30.49
C ALA A 71 21.40 27.34 -29.33
N PRO A 72 20.60 27.40 -28.24
CA PRO A 72 20.73 26.43 -27.16
C PRO A 72 20.58 25.03 -27.76
N ARG A 73 21.62 24.20 -27.62
CA ARG A 73 21.49 22.76 -27.83
C ARG A 73 20.40 22.31 -26.88
N GLY A 74 19.28 21.86 -27.43
CA GLY A 74 18.22 21.23 -26.65
C GLY A 74 18.86 20.21 -25.72
N GLU A 75 18.61 20.36 -24.43
CA GLU A 75 18.90 19.33 -23.45
C GLU A 75 18.36 18.02 -24.01
N PRO A 76 19.17 16.95 -24.11
CA PRO A 76 18.65 15.68 -24.57
C PRO A 76 17.47 15.34 -23.68
N ALA A 77 16.31 15.11 -24.30
CA ALA A 77 15.13 14.65 -23.59
C ALA A 77 15.57 13.51 -22.65
N PRO A 78 15.09 13.46 -21.40
CA PRO A 78 15.41 12.36 -20.50
C PRO A 78 15.17 11.06 -21.28
N PRO A 79 16.07 10.06 -21.18
CA PRO A 79 15.92 8.83 -21.95
C PRO A 79 14.50 8.33 -21.70
N ALA A 80 13.75 8.13 -22.78
CA ALA A 80 12.45 7.48 -22.69
C ALA A 80 12.64 6.23 -21.81
N ALA A 81 11.81 6.08 -20.78
CA ALA A 81 11.87 4.92 -19.90
C ALA A 81 12.05 3.68 -20.77
N PRO A 82 13.06 2.83 -20.51
CA PRO A 82 13.37 1.72 -21.38
C PRO A 82 12.07 0.97 -21.66
N SER A 83 11.72 0.86 -22.94
CA SER A 83 10.55 0.10 -23.36
C SER A 83 10.63 -1.25 -22.67
N LEU A 84 9.69 -1.50 -21.74
CA LEU A 84 9.51 -2.75 -21.00
C LEU A 84 8.97 -3.83 -21.95
N TYR A 85 9.58 -3.96 -23.14
CA TYR A 85 9.26 -5.02 -24.05
C TYR A 85 9.73 -6.33 -23.42
N VAL A 86 8.81 -6.97 -22.70
CA VAL A 86 8.94 -8.37 -22.32
C VAL A 86 8.40 -9.17 -23.49
N PRO A 87 9.21 -10.00 -24.15
CA PRO A 87 8.72 -10.83 -25.24
C PRO A 87 7.55 -11.69 -24.75
N PRO A 88 6.38 -11.65 -25.41
CA PRO A 88 5.22 -12.40 -24.98
C PRO A 88 5.50 -13.91 -25.07
N GLY A 89 4.97 -14.68 -24.11
CA GLY A 89 5.04 -16.14 -24.13
C GLY A 89 6.39 -16.76 -23.77
N GLN A 90 7.35 -16.01 -23.22
CA GLN A 90 8.57 -16.63 -22.68
C GLN A 90 8.28 -17.41 -21.40
N ASP A 91 8.78 -18.63 -21.33
CA ASP A 91 8.84 -19.42 -20.09
C ASP A 91 9.79 -18.75 -19.08
N PRO A 92 9.59 -18.93 -17.76
CA PRO A 92 10.50 -18.41 -16.75
C PRO A 92 11.94 -18.87 -17.03
N VAL A 93 12.85 -17.91 -17.22
CA VAL A 93 14.24 -18.20 -17.65
C VAL A 93 15.21 -18.39 -16.49
N ALA A 94 14.90 -17.88 -15.29
CA ALA A 94 15.76 -17.98 -14.11
C ALA A 94 14.99 -17.96 -12.79
N LEU A 95 15.48 -18.73 -11.81
CA LEU A 95 15.08 -18.60 -10.41
C LEU A 95 15.75 -17.36 -9.79
N PRO A 96 15.08 -16.67 -8.85
CA PRO A 96 15.71 -15.63 -8.04
C PRO A 96 16.93 -16.14 -7.30
N ALA A 97 17.95 -15.28 -7.15
CA ALA A 97 19.08 -15.55 -6.30
C ALA A 97 18.59 -15.74 -4.84
N ALA A 98 19.00 -16.84 -4.22
CA ALA A 98 18.64 -17.15 -2.84
C ALA A 98 19.80 -16.78 -1.90
N ASP A 99 19.47 -16.16 -0.76
CA ASP A 99 20.38 -16.03 0.36
C ASP A 99 20.23 -17.27 1.28
N PRO A 100 21.30 -18.06 1.49
CA PRO A 100 21.25 -19.25 2.34
C PRO A 100 20.87 -18.94 3.80
N ALA A 101 21.08 -17.71 4.28
CA ALA A 101 20.70 -17.29 5.63
C ALA A 101 19.23 -16.83 5.73
N ALA A 102 18.53 -16.65 4.61
CA ALA A 102 17.18 -16.09 4.55
C ALA A 102 16.23 -16.93 3.67
N LEU A 103 16.31 -18.26 3.76
CA LEU A 103 15.46 -19.17 2.98
C LEU A 103 13.96 -19.03 3.32
N ASP A 104 13.63 -18.57 4.51
CA ASP A 104 12.27 -18.22 4.94
C ASP A 104 11.72 -16.97 4.24
N ALA A 105 12.60 -16.15 3.65
CA ALA A 105 12.23 -14.98 2.88
C ALA A 105 11.94 -15.28 1.40
N LEU A 106 12.13 -16.52 0.95
CA LEU A 106 11.83 -16.91 -0.43
C LEU A 106 10.35 -16.68 -0.78
N VAL A 107 10.14 -16.23 -2.01
CA VAL A 107 8.80 -15.90 -2.53
C VAL A 107 8.40 -16.92 -3.58
N PRO A 108 7.30 -17.68 -3.39
CA PRO A 108 6.77 -18.52 -4.45
C PRO A 108 6.36 -17.65 -5.64
N ASP A 109 6.54 -18.17 -6.86
CA ASP A 109 6.13 -17.47 -8.08
C ASP A 109 4.62 -17.15 -8.05
N THR A 110 3.84 -18.15 -7.64
CA THR A 110 2.38 -18.09 -7.60
C THR A 110 1.88 -18.56 -6.24
N GLU A 111 0.99 -17.78 -5.64
CA GLU A 111 0.17 -18.17 -4.50
C GLU A 111 -1.29 -18.24 -4.96
N LEU A 112 -2.04 -19.22 -4.46
CA LEU A 112 -3.45 -19.43 -4.78
C LEU A 112 -4.16 -19.93 -3.52
N ASP A 113 -5.25 -19.26 -3.17
CA ASP A 113 -6.09 -19.61 -2.03
C ASP A 113 -7.57 -19.45 -2.37
N GLY A 114 -8.43 -20.12 -1.62
CA GLY A 114 -9.86 -19.96 -1.73
C GLY A 114 -10.62 -20.53 -0.56
N ALA A 115 -11.77 -19.93 -0.30
CA ALA A 115 -12.65 -20.35 0.78
C ALA A 115 -14.11 -20.09 0.42
N ALA A 116 -15.02 -20.76 1.14
CA ALA A 116 -16.44 -20.50 1.09
C ALA A 116 -16.99 -20.40 2.52
N TYR A 117 -17.75 -19.35 2.79
CA TYR A 117 -18.37 -19.05 4.09
C TYR A 117 -19.82 -18.64 3.87
N GLY A 118 -20.76 -19.59 3.96
CA GLY A 118 -22.19 -19.32 3.77
C GLY A 118 -22.46 -18.65 2.42
N SER A 119 -22.82 -17.36 2.44
CA SER A 119 -23.12 -16.56 1.25
C SER A 119 -21.89 -15.98 0.54
N LEU A 120 -20.68 -16.26 1.03
CA LEU A 120 -19.43 -15.66 0.57
C LEU A 120 -18.53 -16.71 -0.07
N THR A 121 -18.08 -16.50 -1.29
CA THR A 121 -16.99 -17.29 -1.89
C THR A 121 -15.80 -16.37 -2.16
N LEU A 122 -14.62 -16.76 -1.69
CA LEU A 122 -13.35 -16.05 -1.89
C LEU A 122 -12.42 -16.87 -2.78
N ARG A 123 -11.77 -16.17 -3.72
CA ARG A 123 -10.61 -16.66 -4.48
C ARG A 123 -9.53 -15.62 -4.41
N ALA A 124 -8.30 -16.02 -4.14
CA ALA A 124 -7.18 -15.11 -4.06
C ALA A 124 -5.97 -15.71 -4.78
N ALA A 125 -5.27 -14.90 -5.56
CA ALA A 125 -4.05 -15.31 -6.24
C ALA A 125 -3.06 -14.15 -6.27
N SER A 126 -1.78 -14.46 -6.15
CA SER A 126 -0.68 -13.52 -6.34
C SER A 126 0.34 -14.15 -7.27
N LEU A 127 0.68 -13.45 -8.35
CA LEU A 127 1.45 -13.98 -9.45
C LEU A 127 2.63 -13.07 -9.77
N ARG A 128 3.79 -13.69 -9.96
CA ARG A 128 4.98 -13.01 -10.47
C ARG A 128 4.71 -12.47 -11.87
N GLY A 129 5.02 -11.20 -12.07
CA GLY A 129 4.88 -10.51 -13.34
C GLY A 129 5.84 -11.04 -14.39
N ASP A 130 5.47 -10.88 -15.66
CA ASP A 130 6.31 -11.30 -16.78
C ASP A 130 7.66 -10.56 -16.77
N LEU A 131 7.68 -9.29 -16.35
CA LEU A 131 8.92 -8.52 -16.20
C LEU A 131 9.83 -9.10 -15.12
N ALA A 132 9.27 -9.42 -13.95
CA ALA A 132 10.01 -9.99 -12.84
C ALA A 132 10.55 -11.39 -13.20
N ARG A 133 9.76 -12.21 -13.92
CA ARG A 133 10.20 -13.50 -14.47
C ARG A 133 11.35 -13.34 -15.46
N TYR A 134 11.23 -12.40 -16.38
CA TYR A 134 12.26 -12.10 -17.38
C TYR A 134 13.57 -11.64 -16.74
N GLN A 135 13.49 -10.82 -15.69
CA GLN A 135 14.66 -10.31 -14.97
C GLN A 135 15.27 -11.30 -13.97
N GLY A 136 14.62 -12.45 -13.71
CA GLY A 136 15.04 -13.33 -12.62
C GLY A 136 14.73 -12.77 -11.22
N GLU A 137 14.00 -11.65 -11.12
CA GLU A 137 13.62 -11.00 -9.85
C GLU A 137 12.36 -11.61 -9.21
N PRO A 138 12.30 -11.86 -7.91
CA PRO A 138 11.12 -12.45 -7.29
C PRO A 138 9.92 -11.50 -7.30
N ARG A 139 8.73 -12.06 -7.06
CA ARG A 139 7.47 -11.31 -6.99
C ARG A 139 7.50 -10.27 -5.87
N ARG A 140 7.10 -9.02 -6.17
CA ARG A 140 6.99 -7.88 -5.24
C ARG A 140 5.70 -7.80 -4.47
N ASP A 141 4.64 -8.37 -5.03
CA ASP A 141 3.38 -8.46 -4.34
C ASP A 141 3.40 -9.50 -3.21
N ALA A 142 2.76 -9.15 -2.10
CA ALA A 142 2.43 -10.02 -0.99
C ALA A 142 0.91 -10.13 -0.84
N LEU A 143 0.44 -11.35 -0.61
CA LEU A 143 -0.96 -11.67 -0.36
C LEU A 143 -1.09 -12.33 1.02
N LEU A 144 -2.06 -11.89 1.80
CA LEU A 144 -2.48 -12.55 3.03
C LEU A 144 -3.99 -12.76 3.01
N THR A 145 -4.41 -14.00 3.21
CA THR A 145 -5.79 -14.39 3.50
C THR A 145 -5.80 -15.03 4.89
N ALA A 146 -6.58 -14.47 5.81
CA ALA A 146 -6.62 -14.93 7.19
C ALA A 146 -8.05 -14.94 7.72
N ARG A 147 -8.39 -15.97 8.49
CA ARG A 147 -9.65 -16.07 9.23
C ARG A 147 -9.39 -15.86 10.72
N PHE A 148 -10.16 -14.96 11.33
CA PHE A 148 -10.17 -14.72 12.77
C PHE A 148 -11.57 -14.94 13.34
N GLY A 149 -11.65 -15.08 14.66
CA GLY A 149 -12.92 -15.22 15.38
C GLY A 149 -13.65 -16.54 15.09
N THR A 150 -14.84 -16.65 15.67
CA THR A 150 -15.75 -17.79 15.50
C THR A 150 -17.20 -17.31 15.53
N GLY A 151 -18.13 -18.14 15.04
CA GLY A 151 -19.56 -17.79 15.02
C GLY A 151 -19.82 -16.48 14.29
N ARG A 152 -20.62 -15.60 14.92
CA ARG A 152 -20.98 -14.27 14.37
C ARG A 152 -19.82 -13.29 14.30
N ASP A 153 -18.73 -13.55 15.01
CA ASP A 153 -17.52 -12.72 14.99
C ASP A 153 -16.46 -13.27 14.02
N THR A 154 -16.81 -14.28 13.22
CA THR A 154 -15.92 -14.79 12.18
C THR A 154 -15.65 -13.70 11.15
N LEU A 155 -14.38 -13.30 11.05
CA LEU A 155 -13.93 -12.21 10.20
C LEU A 155 -12.79 -12.69 9.32
N ILE A 156 -12.96 -12.58 8.00
CA ILE A 156 -11.91 -12.85 7.04
C ILE A 156 -11.23 -11.54 6.67
N LEU A 157 -9.91 -11.51 6.72
CA LEU A 157 -9.08 -10.45 6.17
C LEU A 157 -8.44 -10.96 4.89
N ALA A 158 -8.57 -10.19 3.82
CA ALA A 158 -7.68 -10.28 2.67
C ALA A 158 -6.83 -9.00 2.61
N ALA A 159 -5.50 -9.13 2.56
CA ALA A 159 -4.57 -8.04 2.43
C ALA A 159 -3.67 -8.25 1.22
N VAL A 160 -3.53 -7.21 0.40
CA VAL A 160 -2.67 -7.13 -0.77
C VAL A 160 -1.70 -6.00 -0.52
N ALA A 161 -0.40 -6.29 -0.59
CA ALA A 161 0.64 -5.29 -0.50
C ALA A 161 1.58 -5.36 -1.70
N THR A 162 2.02 -4.21 -2.19
CA THR A 162 2.90 -4.10 -3.35
C THR A 162 4.12 -3.28 -2.98
N GLY A 163 5.30 -3.91 -3.06
CA GLY A 163 6.58 -3.24 -2.87
C GLY A 163 6.92 -2.32 -4.05
N ARG A 164 7.62 -1.22 -3.75
CA ARG A 164 8.12 -0.28 -4.76
C ARG A 164 9.07 -0.95 -5.76
N PRO A 165 8.95 -0.68 -7.08
CA PRO A 165 9.93 -1.15 -8.06
C PRO A 165 11.37 -0.72 -7.77
N GLY A 166 12.32 -1.62 -8.01
CA GLY A 166 13.77 -1.31 -7.98
C GLY A 166 14.40 -1.18 -6.58
N ALA A 167 13.61 -1.30 -5.50
CA ALA A 167 14.13 -1.34 -4.14
C ALA A 167 14.24 -2.80 -3.66
N GLU A 168 15.46 -3.25 -3.33
CA GLU A 168 15.76 -4.66 -2.99
C GLU A 168 14.88 -5.18 -1.84
N ASP A 169 14.68 -4.35 -0.81
CA ASP A 169 13.92 -4.71 0.38
C ASP A 169 12.41 -4.47 0.27
N SER A 170 11.92 -3.88 -0.82
CA SER A 170 10.49 -3.54 -0.99
C SER A 170 9.57 -4.76 -0.90
N ARG A 171 10.04 -5.90 -1.40
CA ARG A 171 9.40 -7.22 -1.30
C ARG A 171 9.16 -7.63 0.14
N ARG A 172 10.17 -7.43 0.97
CA ARG A 172 10.11 -7.73 2.40
C ARG A 172 9.18 -6.77 3.11
N ALA A 173 9.24 -5.48 2.78
CA ALA A 173 8.32 -4.48 3.31
C ALA A 173 6.86 -4.82 3.01
N ALA A 174 6.53 -5.31 1.80
CA ALA A 174 5.18 -5.76 1.46
C ALA A 174 4.71 -6.95 2.32
N ARG A 175 5.58 -7.94 2.54
CA ARG A 175 5.28 -9.09 3.41
C ARG A 175 5.10 -8.68 4.87
N ASP A 176 5.99 -7.84 5.39
CA ASP A 176 5.89 -7.29 6.74
C ASP A 176 4.59 -6.49 6.93
N ALA A 177 4.22 -5.66 5.95
CA ALA A 177 2.98 -4.90 5.96
C ALA A 177 1.75 -5.81 6.09
N CYS A 178 1.65 -6.84 5.25
CA CYS A 178 0.58 -7.84 5.32
C CYS A 178 0.57 -8.59 6.67
N ALA A 179 1.72 -9.05 7.14
CA ALA A 179 1.82 -9.79 8.40
C ALA A 179 1.41 -8.93 9.60
N TRP A 180 1.86 -7.67 9.66
CA TRP A 180 1.60 -6.78 10.79
C TRP A 180 0.17 -6.27 10.81
N ILE A 181 -0.42 -5.91 9.66
CA ILE A 181 -1.83 -5.54 9.62
C ILE A 181 -2.71 -6.74 9.96
N GLY A 182 -2.34 -7.94 9.48
CA GLY A 182 -3.02 -9.19 9.81
C GLY A 182 -3.03 -9.46 11.31
N ALA A 183 -1.87 -9.35 11.96
CA ALA A 183 -1.77 -9.52 13.41
C ALA A 183 -2.57 -8.45 14.18
N ALA A 184 -2.56 -7.20 13.71
CA ALA A 184 -3.30 -6.09 14.34
C ALA A 184 -4.82 -6.26 14.22
N VAL A 185 -5.31 -6.64 13.05
CA VAL A 185 -6.72 -6.98 12.81
C VAL A 185 -7.12 -8.20 13.63
N GLY A 186 -6.29 -9.24 13.66
CA GLY A 186 -6.56 -10.46 14.43
C GLY A 186 -6.76 -10.20 15.92
N ARG A 187 -5.92 -9.34 16.53
CA ARG A 187 -6.09 -8.90 17.94
C ARG A 187 -7.37 -8.09 18.17
N SER A 188 -7.91 -7.46 17.13
CA SER A 188 -9.09 -6.58 17.21
C SER A 188 -10.35 -7.22 16.60
N CYS A 189 -10.31 -8.50 16.20
CA CYS A 189 -11.29 -9.08 15.29
C CYS A 189 -12.73 -9.06 15.81
N THR A 190 -12.97 -9.42 17.08
CA THR A 190 -14.30 -9.39 17.71
C THR A 190 -14.91 -7.98 17.67
N ARG A 191 -14.14 -6.97 18.07
CA ARG A 191 -14.59 -5.58 18.05
C ARG A 191 -14.84 -5.08 16.62
N LEU A 192 -13.97 -5.41 15.68
CA LEU A 192 -14.16 -5.05 14.27
C LEU A 192 -15.41 -5.71 13.69
N ALA A 193 -15.65 -6.99 13.97
CA ALA A 193 -16.85 -7.70 13.52
C ALA A 193 -18.13 -7.06 14.11
N GLU A 194 -18.13 -6.71 15.39
CA GLU A 194 -19.22 -5.99 16.05
C GLU A 194 -19.46 -4.60 15.43
N ASP A 195 -18.40 -3.80 15.26
CA ASP A 195 -18.48 -2.45 14.69
C ASP A 195 -19.01 -2.50 13.24
N ILE A 196 -18.62 -3.51 12.45
CA ILE A 196 -19.16 -3.71 11.08
C ILE A 196 -20.65 -4.07 11.13
N ARG A 197 -21.02 -5.00 12.00
CA ARG A 197 -22.39 -5.52 12.10
C ARG A 197 -23.37 -4.50 12.69
N THR A 198 -22.86 -3.54 13.48
CA THR A 198 -23.64 -2.43 14.06
C THR A 198 -23.49 -1.10 13.31
N ASP A 199 -22.88 -1.12 12.11
CA ASP A 199 -22.67 0.03 11.21
C ASP A 199 -21.95 1.24 11.87
N ARG A 200 -20.95 0.97 12.72
CA ARG A 200 -20.15 1.99 13.44
C ARG A 200 -19.04 2.58 12.56
N ARG A 201 -19.42 3.22 11.45
CA ARG A 201 -18.50 3.66 10.38
C ARG A 201 -17.35 4.56 10.86
N ASP A 202 -17.62 5.54 11.73
CA ASP A 202 -16.58 6.46 12.21
C ASP A 202 -15.58 5.76 13.14
N ALA A 203 -16.06 4.82 13.95
CA ALA A 203 -15.22 3.98 14.79
C ALA A 203 -14.33 3.06 13.93
N LEU A 204 -14.91 2.44 12.89
CA LEU A 204 -14.18 1.62 11.92
C LEU A 204 -13.11 2.42 11.19
N ARG A 205 -13.47 3.57 10.59
CA ARG A 205 -12.52 4.41 9.87
C ARG A 205 -11.33 4.79 10.74
N SER A 206 -11.60 5.36 11.92
CA SER A 206 -10.54 5.82 12.82
C SER A 206 -9.73 4.66 13.41
N GLY A 207 -10.38 3.52 13.72
CA GLY A 207 -9.72 2.32 14.21
C GLY A 207 -8.78 1.73 13.17
N LEU A 208 -9.26 1.49 11.95
CA LEU A 208 -8.48 0.92 10.86
C LEU A 208 -7.35 1.85 10.43
N GLN A 209 -7.57 3.17 10.41
CA GLN A 209 -6.51 4.16 10.22
C GLN A 209 -5.37 3.95 11.23
N ARG A 210 -5.68 3.85 12.53
CA ARG A 210 -4.66 3.66 13.57
C ARG A 210 -3.92 2.33 13.40
N LEU A 211 -4.60 1.25 13.03
CA LEU A 211 -3.95 -0.04 12.78
C LEU A 211 -2.98 0.05 11.58
N THR A 212 -3.39 0.75 10.52
CA THR A 212 -2.55 1.01 9.36
C THR A 212 -1.35 1.88 9.74
N ASP A 213 -1.55 3.03 10.39
CA ASP A 213 -0.48 3.94 10.80
C ASP A 213 0.55 3.27 11.72
N HIS A 214 0.08 2.41 12.63
CA HIS A 214 0.97 1.63 13.48
C HIS A 214 1.81 0.64 12.67
N SER A 215 1.23 -0.02 11.66
CA SER A 215 1.95 -0.93 10.77
C SER A 215 3.02 -0.20 9.95
N TYR A 216 2.73 0.99 9.43
CA TYR A 216 3.73 1.85 8.76
C TYR A 216 4.78 2.41 9.73
N GLY A 217 4.40 2.71 10.98
CA GLY A 217 5.35 3.05 12.04
C GLY A 217 6.40 1.96 12.25
N ARG A 218 5.97 0.69 12.25
CA ARG A 218 6.89 -0.46 12.34
C ARG A 218 7.75 -0.62 11.09
N LEU A 219 7.24 -0.31 9.89
CA LEU A 219 8.05 -0.37 8.65
C LEU A 219 9.20 0.65 8.71
N ARG A 220 8.92 1.87 9.17
CA ARG A 220 9.95 2.91 9.36
C ARG A 220 10.99 2.53 10.41
N ALA A 221 10.57 1.91 11.51
CA ALA A 221 11.50 1.38 12.51
C ALA A 221 12.39 0.29 11.90
N ARG A 222 11.80 -0.64 11.12
CA ARG A 222 12.52 -1.71 10.44
C ARG A 222 13.49 -1.20 9.36
N ALA A 223 13.12 -0.13 8.65
CA ALA A 223 14.01 0.56 7.71
C ALA A 223 15.25 1.11 8.43
N THR A 224 15.04 1.74 9.59
CA THR A 224 16.11 2.30 10.43
C THR A 224 17.07 1.21 10.93
N GLU A 225 16.53 0.09 11.42
CA GLU A 225 17.32 -1.07 11.85
C GLU A 225 18.20 -1.64 10.73
N ARG A 226 17.78 -1.48 9.47
CA ARG A 226 18.46 -1.97 8.27
C ARG A 226 19.38 -0.93 7.61
N GLY A 227 19.37 0.31 8.09
CA GLY A 227 20.10 1.40 7.45
C GLY A 227 19.57 1.77 6.06
N THR A 228 18.29 1.48 5.78
CA THR A 228 17.62 1.74 4.51
C THR A 228 16.74 2.99 4.63
N ALA A 229 16.60 3.76 3.55
CA ALA A 229 15.68 4.90 3.55
C ALA A 229 14.23 4.43 3.78
N PRO A 230 13.41 5.15 4.58
CA PRO A 230 12.01 4.78 4.82
C PRO A 230 11.19 4.58 3.55
N GLU A 231 11.49 5.33 2.49
CA GLU A 231 10.82 5.28 1.18
C GLU A 231 11.20 4.03 0.37
N GLU A 232 12.32 3.38 0.70
CA GLU A 232 12.80 2.13 0.08
C GLU A 232 12.29 0.89 0.83
N TYR A 233 11.97 1.03 2.13
CA TYR A 233 11.34 -0.02 2.96
C TYR A 233 9.87 0.29 3.25
N THR A 234 9.08 0.42 2.19
CA THR A 234 7.63 0.65 2.28
C THR A 234 6.88 -0.10 1.19
N ALA A 235 5.57 -0.20 1.33
CA ALA A 235 4.69 -0.84 0.37
C ALA A 235 3.34 -0.13 0.32
N ALA A 236 2.66 -0.18 -0.82
CA ALA A 236 1.21 0.06 -0.86
C ALA A 236 0.53 -1.10 -0.13
N LEU A 237 -0.49 -0.83 0.68
CA LEU A 237 -1.21 -1.83 1.46
C LEU A 237 -2.71 -1.63 1.34
N ARG A 238 -3.41 -2.68 0.90
CA ARG A 238 -4.85 -2.64 0.65
C ARG A 238 -5.52 -3.87 1.26
N CYS A 239 -6.58 -3.64 2.01
CA CYS A 239 -7.21 -4.65 2.83
C CYS A 239 -8.71 -4.68 2.61
N LEU A 240 -9.29 -5.87 2.74
CA LEU A 240 -10.72 -6.12 2.70
C LEU A 240 -11.12 -6.99 3.89
N LEU A 241 -12.04 -6.47 4.70
CA LEU A 241 -12.67 -7.21 5.80
C LEU A 241 -14.01 -7.77 5.33
N LEU A 242 -14.18 -9.07 5.53
CA LEU A 242 -15.34 -9.84 5.12
C LEU A 242 -15.90 -10.58 6.35
N PRO A 243 -16.92 -10.04 7.02
CA PRO A 243 -17.67 -10.81 8.01
C PRO A 243 -18.29 -12.04 7.36
N ALA A 244 -18.18 -13.20 8.01
CA ALA A 244 -18.82 -14.43 7.57
C ALA A 244 -20.25 -14.61 8.14
N ASP A 245 -20.71 -13.69 8.99
CA ASP A 245 -22.10 -13.65 9.44
C ASP A 245 -23.02 -13.45 8.21
N PRO A 246 -23.91 -14.40 7.88
CA PRO A 246 -24.76 -14.32 6.69
C PRO A 246 -25.73 -13.13 6.71
N GLU A 247 -26.06 -12.62 7.91
CA GLU A 247 -26.89 -11.43 8.08
C GLU A 247 -26.10 -10.13 7.83
N CYS A 248 -24.77 -10.19 7.92
CA CYS A 248 -23.90 -9.05 7.69
C CYS A 248 -23.54 -8.94 6.20
N ARG A 249 -24.14 -7.96 5.52
CA ARG A 249 -23.86 -7.67 4.10
C ARG A 249 -22.76 -6.64 3.90
N THR A 250 -22.25 -6.01 4.95
CA THR A 250 -21.20 -5.00 4.83
C THR A 250 -19.84 -5.66 4.60
N ARG A 251 -19.10 -5.18 3.60
CA ARG A 251 -17.66 -5.45 3.39
C ARG A 251 -16.91 -4.15 3.60
N VAL A 252 -15.72 -4.19 4.18
CA VAL A 252 -14.97 -2.96 4.50
C VAL A 252 -13.62 -3.00 3.82
N PHE A 253 -13.44 -2.10 2.85
CA PHE A 253 -12.14 -1.82 2.28
C PHE A 253 -11.43 -0.72 3.07
N PHE A 254 -10.12 -0.89 3.28
CA PHE A 254 -9.25 0.14 3.82
C PHE A 254 -7.80 -0.04 3.35
N GLY A 255 -6.99 1.01 3.37
CA GLY A 255 -5.59 0.91 2.93
C GLY A 255 -4.93 2.25 2.61
N THR A 256 -3.79 2.18 1.93
CA THR A 256 -3.02 3.31 1.39
C THR A 256 -2.14 2.85 0.22
N GLY A 257 -1.70 3.78 -0.63
CA GLY A 257 -0.92 3.50 -1.85
C GLY A 257 -1.76 2.86 -2.96
N ASP A 258 -1.15 2.55 -4.10
CA ASP A 258 -1.79 2.18 -5.37
C ASP A 258 -2.32 0.72 -5.46
N GLY A 259 -3.20 0.46 -6.44
CA GLY A 259 -3.92 -0.80 -6.67
C GLY A 259 -5.34 -0.58 -7.22
N GLY A 260 -6.29 -1.46 -6.86
CA GLY A 260 -7.71 -1.24 -7.16
C GLY A 260 -8.71 -1.91 -6.20
N LEU A 261 -9.89 -1.30 -6.09
CA LEU A 261 -11.11 -1.90 -5.56
C LEU A 261 -12.22 -1.76 -6.59
N PHE A 262 -12.70 -2.87 -7.14
CA PHE A 262 -13.74 -2.88 -8.17
C PHE A 262 -14.95 -3.71 -7.76
N ARG A 263 -16.07 -3.41 -8.38
CA ARG A 263 -17.28 -4.25 -8.37
C ARG A 263 -17.63 -4.63 -9.79
N LEU A 264 -17.84 -5.92 -10.03
CA LEU A 264 -18.51 -6.41 -11.22
C LEU A 264 -20.00 -6.55 -10.93
N HIS A 265 -20.81 -5.88 -11.73
CA HIS A 265 -22.27 -5.94 -11.68
C HIS A 265 -22.81 -5.90 -13.11
N ASP A 266 -23.70 -6.83 -13.45
CA ASP A 266 -24.32 -6.95 -14.78
C ASP A 266 -23.30 -6.90 -15.94
N GLY A 267 -22.17 -7.61 -15.78
CA GLY A 267 -21.10 -7.67 -16.78
C GLY A 267 -20.25 -6.40 -16.90
N SER A 268 -20.46 -5.40 -16.05
CA SER A 268 -19.72 -4.14 -16.06
C SER A 268 -18.87 -3.95 -14.79
N TRP A 269 -17.62 -3.53 -14.97
CA TRP A 269 -16.74 -3.15 -13.88
C TRP A 269 -17.02 -1.71 -13.44
N GLN A 270 -17.21 -1.53 -12.15
CA GLN A 270 -17.29 -0.24 -11.46
C GLN A 270 -16.07 -0.07 -10.56
N ASP A 271 -15.29 1.00 -10.75
CA ASP A 271 -14.25 1.39 -9.80
C ASP A 271 -14.90 1.97 -8.54
N LEU A 272 -14.58 1.37 -7.39
CA LEU A 272 -15.10 1.73 -6.07
C LEU A 272 -14.06 2.43 -5.19
N GLU A 273 -12.87 2.71 -5.74
CA GLU A 273 -11.78 3.32 -4.99
C GLU A 273 -12.20 4.71 -4.46
N PRO A 274 -12.09 4.96 -3.15
CA PRO A 274 -12.45 6.25 -2.59
C PRO A 274 -11.40 7.30 -3.00
N ALA A 275 -11.84 8.49 -3.42
CA ALA A 275 -10.93 9.61 -3.61
C ALA A 275 -10.29 9.99 -2.26
N ALA A 276 -8.95 9.95 -2.18
CA ALA A 276 -8.20 10.47 -1.04
C ALA A 276 -7.26 11.59 -1.51
N PRO A 277 -7.27 12.76 -0.85
CA PRO A 277 -6.28 13.80 -1.10
C PRO A 277 -4.87 13.26 -0.84
N ASN A 278 -3.94 13.52 -1.77
CA ASN A 278 -2.50 13.30 -1.60
C ASN A 278 -2.08 11.87 -1.18
N GLY A 279 -2.80 10.83 -1.62
CA GLY A 279 -2.44 9.44 -1.29
C GLY A 279 -2.66 9.08 0.19
N GLY A 280 -3.59 9.77 0.87
CA GLY A 280 -3.97 9.46 2.25
C GLY A 280 -4.71 8.13 2.41
N PHE A 281 -5.12 7.85 3.63
CA PHE A 281 -5.83 6.62 3.96
C PHE A 281 -7.17 6.49 3.25
N LEU A 282 -7.33 5.34 2.62
CA LEU A 282 -8.53 4.93 1.90
C LEU A 282 -9.43 4.15 2.86
N PHE A 283 -10.73 4.44 2.83
CA PHE A 283 -11.73 3.68 3.57
C PHE A 283 -13.07 3.72 2.83
N ARG A 284 -13.64 2.54 2.58
CA ARG A 284 -14.90 2.35 1.87
C ARG A 284 -15.67 1.15 2.43
N PRO A 285 -16.78 1.36 3.16
CA PRO A 285 -17.76 0.31 3.35
C PRO A 285 -18.50 0.07 2.03
N ALA A 286 -18.64 -1.19 1.64
CA ALA A 286 -19.34 -1.62 0.44
C ALA A 286 -20.44 -2.62 0.84
N ALA A 287 -21.68 -2.34 0.45
CA ALA A 287 -22.76 -3.30 0.58
C ALA A 287 -22.55 -4.44 -0.42
N ALA A 288 -22.58 -5.67 0.08
CA ALA A 288 -22.56 -6.87 -0.71
C ALA A 288 -23.97 -7.14 -1.30
N ARG A 289 -24.04 -7.42 -2.60
CA ARG A 289 -25.29 -7.71 -3.32
C ARG A 289 -25.18 -9.05 -4.02
N ALA A 290 -26.28 -9.80 -4.08
CA ALA A 290 -26.30 -11.09 -4.76
C ALA A 290 -25.92 -10.90 -6.23
N GLY A 291 -25.05 -11.77 -6.75
CA GLY A 291 -24.56 -11.67 -8.14
C GLY A 291 -23.41 -10.67 -8.35
N ASP A 292 -23.13 -9.78 -7.39
CA ASP A 292 -21.95 -8.93 -7.48
C ASP A 292 -20.68 -9.73 -7.18
N THR A 293 -19.60 -9.35 -7.87
CA THR A 293 -18.24 -9.72 -7.49
C THR A 293 -17.50 -8.48 -7.01
N LEU A 294 -16.92 -8.51 -5.82
CA LEU A 294 -15.94 -7.51 -5.40
C LEU A 294 -14.54 -8.02 -5.74
N LEU A 295 -13.71 -7.13 -6.27
CA LEU A 295 -12.32 -7.40 -6.59
C LEU A 295 -11.43 -6.41 -5.85
N LEU A 296 -10.55 -6.91 -4.99
CA LEU A 296 -9.41 -6.19 -4.47
C LEU A 296 -8.17 -6.63 -5.25
N CYS A 297 -7.37 -5.71 -5.77
CA CYS A 297 -6.18 -6.08 -6.53
C CYS A 297 -5.01 -5.10 -6.41
N SER A 298 -3.82 -5.58 -6.76
CA SER A 298 -2.63 -4.75 -6.92
C SER A 298 -2.66 -3.97 -8.24
N THR A 299 -1.72 -3.03 -8.39
CA THR A 299 -1.63 -2.14 -9.54
C THR A 299 -1.54 -2.88 -10.87
N GLY A 300 -0.81 -4.00 -10.92
CA GLY A 300 -0.64 -4.78 -12.15
C GLY A 300 -1.91 -5.44 -12.69
N LEU A 301 -3.01 -5.45 -11.92
CA LEU A 301 -4.35 -5.80 -12.42
C LEU A 301 -5.29 -4.60 -12.50
N ALA A 302 -5.12 -3.60 -11.64
CA ALA A 302 -5.98 -2.42 -11.60
C ALA A 302 -5.77 -1.48 -12.80
N GLU A 303 -4.53 -1.28 -13.25
CA GLU A 303 -4.21 -0.49 -14.45
C GLU A 303 -4.86 -1.08 -15.71
N PRO A 304 -4.66 -2.37 -16.07
CA PRO A 304 -5.27 -2.91 -17.28
C PRO A 304 -6.80 -2.98 -17.20
N LEU A 305 -7.40 -3.09 -16.01
CA LEU A 305 -8.85 -2.97 -15.84
C LEU A 305 -9.39 -1.58 -16.19
N ARG A 306 -8.59 -0.52 -15.97
CA ARG A 306 -8.97 0.87 -16.26
C ARG A 306 -8.66 1.26 -17.71
N GLU A 307 -7.57 0.74 -18.26
CA GLU A 307 -7.01 1.20 -19.53
C GLU A 307 -7.37 0.32 -20.74
N ASP A 308 -7.58 -0.99 -20.52
CA ASP A 308 -7.84 -1.97 -21.57
C ASP A 308 -9.27 -2.53 -21.45
N ALA A 309 -10.20 -1.94 -22.21
CA ALA A 309 -11.60 -2.36 -22.22
C ALA A 309 -11.79 -3.82 -22.64
N GLY A 310 -10.92 -4.36 -23.51
CA GLY A 310 -10.98 -5.75 -23.95
C GLY A 310 -10.54 -6.72 -22.85
N PHE A 311 -9.51 -6.34 -22.09
CA PHE A 311 -9.10 -7.05 -20.87
C PHE A 311 -10.20 -7.04 -19.81
N ALA A 312 -10.77 -5.87 -19.53
CA ALA A 312 -11.83 -5.71 -18.55
C ALA A 312 -13.08 -6.54 -18.93
N ALA A 313 -13.50 -6.51 -20.19
CA ALA A 313 -14.64 -7.29 -20.68
C ALA A 313 -14.41 -8.81 -20.57
N ARG A 314 -13.19 -9.28 -20.84
CA ARG A 314 -12.86 -10.72 -20.70
C ARG A 314 -12.93 -11.19 -19.25
N LEU A 315 -12.33 -10.44 -18.33
CA LEU A 315 -12.42 -10.76 -16.90
C LEU A 315 -13.86 -10.65 -16.39
N ALA A 316 -14.63 -9.68 -16.88
CA ALA A 316 -16.05 -9.56 -16.55
C ALA A 316 -16.84 -10.81 -17.00
N ALA A 317 -16.58 -11.31 -18.21
CA ALA A 317 -17.24 -12.51 -18.72
C ALA A 317 -16.88 -13.76 -17.88
N GLU A 318 -15.61 -13.92 -17.51
CA GLU A 318 -15.15 -15.08 -16.74
C GLU A 318 -15.62 -15.05 -15.27
N TRP A 319 -15.60 -13.88 -14.63
CA TRP A 319 -15.92 -13.75 -13.21
C TRP A 319 -17.37 -13.37 -12.94
N GLY A 320 -18.11 -12.88 -13.93
CA GLY A 320 -19.52 -12.48 -13.80
C GLY A 320 -20.49 -13.66 -13.80
N ALA A 321 -20.10 -14.82 -14.32
CA ALA A 321 -20.93 -16.03 -14.33
C ALA A 321 -21.08 -16.70 -12.96
N GLY A 322 -20.31 -16.26 -11.95
CA GLY A 322 -20.23 -16.86 -10.63
C GLY A 322 -18.79 -17.18 -10.23
N PRO A 323 -18.56 -17.72 -9.02
CA PRO A 323 -17.22 -17.98 -8.53
C PRO A 323 -16.55 -19.10 -9.33
N PRO A 324 -15.46 -18.83 -10.08
CA PRO A 324 -14.76 -19.87 -10.81
C PRO A 324 -14.08 -20.87 -9.86
N GLY A 325 -13.77 -22.06 -10.37
CA GLY A 325 -12.83 -22.98 -9.72
C GLY A 325 -11.44 -22.34 -9.58
N LEU A 326 -10.62 -22.81 -8.65
CA LEU A 326 -9.31 -22.22 -8.34
C LEU A 326 -8.38 -22.12 -9.56
N VAL A 327 -8.31 -23.16 -10.38
CA VAL A 327 -7.49 -23.17 -11.60
C VAL A 327 -8.02 -22.18 -12.64
N ALA A 328 -9.33 -22.10 -12.81
CA ALA A 328 -9.95 -21.14 -13.72
C ALA A 328 -9.72 -19.69 -13.25
N PHE A 329 -9.82 -19.44 -11.94
CA PHE A 329 -9.47 -18.14 -11.35
C PHE A 329 -8.02 -17.76 -11.63
N LEU A 330 -7.09 -18.70 -11.42
CA LEU A 330 -5.68 -18.50 -11.69
C LEU A 330 -5.42 -18.22 -13.18
N SER A 331 -6.07 -18.97 -14.08
CA SER A 331 -5.97 -18.76 -15.52
C SER A 331 -6.45 -17.36 -15.92
N ALA A 332 -7.59 -16.94 -15.39
CA ALA A 332 -8.15 -15.61 -15.60
C ALA A 332 -7.16 -14.52 -15.17
N ALA A 333 -6.64 -14.62 -13.95
CA ALA A 333 -5.71 -13.66 -13.36
C ALA A 333 -4.36 -13.59 -14.12
N GLN A 334 -3.98 -14.65 -14.84
CA GLN A 334 -2.78 -14.68 -15.69
C GLN A 334 -2.95 -13.99 -17.05
N SER A 335 -4.18 -13.66 -17.44
CA SER A 335 -4.47 -12.99 -18.70
C SER A 335 -3.57 -11.77 -18.90
N ARG A 336 -2.90 -11.70 -20.04
CA ARG A 336 -1.98 -10.60 -20.36
C ARG A 336 -2.74 -9.43 -20.94
N SER A 337 -2.26 -8.22 -20.64
CA SER A 337 -2.62 -6.98 -21.33
C SER A 337 -1.32 -6.28 -21.74
N THR A 338 -1.28 -5.75 -22.95
CA THR A 338 -0.09 -5.09 -23.50
C THR A 338 0.29 -3.90 -22.62
N GLY A 339 1.59 -3.75 -22.31
CA GLY A 339 2.08 -2.69 -21.43
C GLY A 339 2.03 -3.03 -19.93
N HIS A 340 1.35 -4.11 -19.55
CA HIS A 340 1.12 -4.48 -18.15
C HIS A 340 1.84 -5.78 -17.78
N ALA A 341 3.16 -5.69 -17.53
CA ALA A 341 4.03 -6.82 -17.24
C ALA A 341 4.36 -6.99 -15.73
N GLY A 342 3.74 -6.18 -14.87
CA GLY A 342 3.95 -6.20 -13.42
C GLY A 342 3.38 -7.45 -12.74
N ASP A 343 3.71 -7.60 -11.45
CA ASP A 343 3.07 -8.59 -10.59
C ASP A 343 1.56 -8.36 -10.53
N ARG A 344 0.81 -9.45 -10.45
CA ARG A 344 -0.65 -9.43 -10.45
C ARG A 344 -1.16 -10.12 -9.21
N THR A 345 -1.86 -9.39 -8.36
CA THR A 345 -2.52 -9.94 -7.18
C THR A 345 -3.98 -9.60 -7.20
N ALA A 346 -4.83 -10.61 -7.03
CA ALA A 346 -6.27 -10.52 -7.13
C ALA A 346 -6.92 -11.22 -5.95
N VAL A 347 -7.93 -10.60 -5.34
CA VAL A 347 -8.85 -11.20 -4.39
C VAL A 347 -10.26 -10.96 -4.89
N GLY A 348 -10.85 -12.00 -5.49
CA GLY A 348 -12.24 -12.02 -5.92
C GLY A 348 -13.15 -12.51 -4.81
N VAL A 349 -14.27 -11.83 -4.63
CA VAL A 349 -15.27 -12.13 -3.60
C VAL A 349 -16.66 -12.12 -4.22
N TRP A 350 -17.24 -13.30 -4.35
CA TRP A 350 -18.59 -13.51 -4.87
C TRP A 350 -19.59 -13.63 -3.74
N GLN A 351 -20.78 -13.11 -3.99
CA GLN A 351 -21.86 -13.11 -3.02
C GLN A 351 -23.08 -13.84 -3.55
N SER A 352 -23.54 -14.82 -2.80
CA SER A 352 -24.69 -15.66 -3.12
C SER A 352 -25.63 -15.74 -1.93
N TRP A 353 -26.81 -15.14 -1.99
CA TRP A 353 -27.88 -15.39 -1.01
C TRP A 353 -28.91 -16.32 -1.63
N PRO A 354 -29.47 -17.28 -0.87
CA PRO A 354 -30.62 -18.04 -1.34
C PRO A 354 -31.79 -17.10 -1.63
N GLY A 355 -32.31 -17.10 -2.86
CA GLY A 355 -33.58 -16.44 -3.21
C GLY A 355 -33.50 -15.04 -3.84
N GLY A 356 -32.47 -14.77 -4.65
CA GLY A 356 -32.54 -13.70 -5.65
C GLY A 356 -33.18 -14.18 -6.94
#